data_AF-A0A920ESM9-F1
#
_entry.id   AF-A0A920ESM9-F1
#
_cell.length_a   1.000
_cell.length_b   1.000
_cell.length_c   1.000
_cell.angle_alpha   90.00
_cell.angle_beta   90.00
_cell.angle_gamma   90.00
#
_symmetry.space_group_name_H-M   'P 1'
#
loop_
_entity.id
_entity.type
_entity.pdbx_description
1 polymer ?
#
loop_
_entity_poly.entity_id
_entity_poly.type
_entity_poly.pdbx_seq_one_letter_code
_entity_poly.pdbx_strand_id
1 'polypeptide(L)'
;MIMSAWTKTRDDRNFLIDTYAETCDLAAPFGITVDLEFPSFSRLRTLDDALDIVRAANKPNSGILIDTLYLHLSRVDIGELLHVPSEFLHFCMFQIVCLASLTLGLG
;
A
#
# COMPACT_ATOMS: atom_id res chain seq x y z
N MET A 1 5.53 9.77 4.59
CA MET A 1 5.88 8.68 5.52
C MET A 1 5.18 7.43 5.03
N ILE A 2 5.80 6.26 5.13
CA ILE A 2 5.20 4.99 4.72
C ILE A 2 4.64 4.28 5.96
N MET A 3 3.45 3.68 5.84
CA MET A 3 2.85 2.86 6.90
C MET A 3 2.35 1.53 6.33
N SER A 4 2.67 0.40 6.98
CA SER A 4 2.07 -0.91 6.69
C SER A 4 1.19 -1.42 7.82
N ALA A 5 0.22 -2.27 7.46
CA ALA A 5 -0.63 -2.99 8.40
C ALA A 5 -0.22 -4.47 8.53
N TRP A 6 0.23 -4.86 9.73
CA TRP A 6 0.66 -6.23 10.06
C TRP A 6 -0.17 -6.83 11.20
N THR A 7 -1.38 -7.27 10.86
CA THR A 7 -2.34 -7.86 11.81
C THR A 7 -2.49 -9.37 11.56
N LYS A 8 -2.91 -10.10 12.61
CA LYS A 8 -3.04 -11.57 12.56
C LYS A 8 -4.39 -12.05 12.04
N THR A 9 -5.42 -11.21 12.15
CA THR A 9 -6.80 -11.55 11.76
C THR A 9 -7.23 -10.72 10.54
N ARG A 10 -8.41 -11.00 9.98
CA ARG A 10 -8.93 -10.30 8.79
C ARG A 10 -10.21 -9.50 9.03
N ASP A 11 -10.78 -9.62 10.21
CA ASP A 11 -11.98 -8.94 10.71
C ASP A 11 -11.65 -7.62 11.43
N ASP A 12 -10.53 -7.00 11.09
CA ASP A 12 -9.91 -5.87 11.76
C ASP A 12 -10.02 -4.55 11.00
N ARG A 13 -10.89 -4.49 9.98
CA ARG A 13 -11.04 -3.33 9.07
C ARG A 13 -11.17 -2.00 9.82
N ASN A 14 -12.09 -1.92 10.79
CA ASN A 14 -12.32 -0.66 11.52
C ASN A 14 -11.11 -0.26 12.37
N PHE A 15 -10.41 -1.24 12.96
CA PHE A 15 -9.17 -0.98 13.69
C PHE A 15 -8.08 -0.39 12.78
N LEU A 16 -7.96 -0.88 11.53
CA LEU A 16 -7.03 -0.31 10.56
C LEU A 16 -7.39 1.13 10.15
N ILE A 17 -8.68 1.40 9.96
CA ILE A 17 -9.17 2.75 9.64
C ILE A 17 -8.80 3.72 10.77
N ASP A 18 -9.12 3.35 12.01
CA ASP A 18 -8.88 4.18 13.19
C ASP A 18 -7.39 4.43 13.40
N THR A 19 -6.57 3.38 13.33
CA THR A 19 -5.11 3.47 13.51
C THR A 19 -4.45 4.31 12.42
N TYR A 20 -4.87 4.13 11.17
CA TYR A 20 -4.36 4.90 10.04
C TYR A 20 -4.76 6.37 10.13
N ALA A 21 -6.02 6.65 10.49
CA ALA A 21 -6.52 8.00 10.72
C ALA A 21 -5.76 8.70 11.85
N GLU A 22 -5.53 8.02 12.97
CA GLU A 22 -4.74 8.54 14.10
C GLU A 22 -3.29 8.86 13.67
N THR A 23 -2.68 7.97 12.89
CA THR A 23 -1.32 8.19 12.35
C THR A 23 -1.28 9.44 11.45
N CYS A 24 -2.29 9.63 10.59
CA CYS A 24 -2.41 10.82 9.77
C CYS A 24 -2.56 12.10 10.61
N ASP A 25 -3.39 12.06 11.67
CA ASP A 25 -3.59 13.19 12.58
C ASP A 25 -2.31 13.56 13.33
N LEU A 26 -1.52 12.57 13.76
CA LEU A 26 -0.22 12.79 14.39
C LEU A 26 0.82 13.37 13.43
N ALA A 27 0.75 13.02 12.14
CA ALA A 27 1.66 13.50 11.11
C ALA A 27 1.31 14.92 10.60
N ALA A 28 0.03 15.32 10.67
CA ALA A 28 -0.47 16.56 10.09
C ALA A 28 0.23 17.84 10.62
N PRO A 29 0.51 18.02 11.93
CA PRO A 29 1.21 19.21 12.45
C PRO A 29 2.62 19.39 11.89
N PHE A 30 3.21 18.31 11.37
CA PHE A 30 4.55 18.32 10.78
C PHE A 30 4.53 18.47 9.25
N GLY A 31 3.35 18.61 8.63
CA GLY A 31 3.22 18.68 7.18
C GLY A 31 3.60 17.38 6.45
N ILE A 32 3.48 16.23 7.14
CA ILE A 32 3.86 14.91 6.61
C ILE A 32 2.61 14.21 6.05
N THR A 33 2.70 13.70 4.82
CA THR A 33 1.74 12.75 4.25
C THR A 33 2.01 11.34 4.71
N VAL A 34 0.98 10.50 4.79
CA VAL A 34 1.09 9.09 5.21
C VAL A 34 0.57 8.21 4.09
N ASP A 35 1.48 7.51 3.42
CA ASP A 35 1.19 6.63 2.29
C ASP A 35 1.07 5.18 2.79
N LEU A 36 -0.12 4.61 2.70
CA LEU A 36 -0.42 3.24 3.11
C LEU A 36 0.13 2.25 2.08
N GLU A 37 1.02 1.36 2.50
CA GLU A 37 1.55 0.28 1.66
C GLU A 37 0.73 -1.01 1.81
N PHE A 38 0.65 -1.79 0.73
CA PHE A 38 -0.04 -3.08 0.69
C PHE A 38 0.91 -4.23 0.25
N PRO A 39 1.89 -4.61 1.09
CA PRO A 39 2.76 -5.75 0.79
C PRO A 39 1.95 -7.02 0.51
N SER A 40 2.32 -7.78 -0.52
CA SER A 40 1.59 -8.99 -0.96
C SER A 40 1.44 -10.06 0.14
N PHE A 41 2.29 -10.00 1.17
CA PHE A 41 2.31 -10.93 2.31
C PHE A 41 1.62 -10.37 3.57
N SER A 42 1.19 -9.11 3.54
CA SER A 42 0.57 -8.44 4.67
C SER A 42 -0.94 -8.71 4.77
N ARG A 43 -1.60 -7.97 5.66
CA ARG A 43 -3.06 -7.94 5.81
C ARG A 43 -3.74 -7.34 4.57
N LEU A 44 -3.17 -6.29 3.99
CA LEU A 44 -3.71 -5.60 2.82
C LEU A 44 -2.99 -6.16 1.59
N ARG A 45 -3.69 -6.90 0.73
CA ARG A 45 -3.04 -7.63 -0.37
C ARG A 45 -3.34 -7.06 -1.75
N THR A 46 -4.40 -6.28 -1.86
CA THR A 46 -4.86 -5.66 -3.09
C THR A 46 -4.84 -4.15 -2.97
N LEU A 47 -4.82 -3.47 -4.12
CA LEU A 47 -4.98 -2.02 -4.18
C LEU A 47 -6.34 -1.59 -3.59
N ASP A 48 -7.39 -2.36 -3.85
CA ASP A 48 -8.74 -2.11 -3.32
C ASP A 48 -8.79 -2.17 -1.79
N ASP A 49 -8.10 -3.14 -1.15
CA ASP A 49 -8.01 -3.22 0.31
C ASP A 49 -7.41 -1.92 0.88
N ALA A 50 -6.33 -1.42 0.27
CA ALA A 50 -5.68 -0.19 0.72
C ALA A 50 -6.54 1.05 0.47
N LEU A 51 -7.17 1.15 -0.71
CA LEU A 51 -8.08 2.25 -1.06
C LEU A 51 -9.29 2.32 -0.13
N ASP A 52 -9.84 1.18 0.28
CA ASP A 52 -10.94 1.13 1.22
C ASP A 52 -10.55 1.77 2.57
N ILE A 53 -9.38 1.43 3.12
CA ILE A 53 -8.87 2.02 4.37
C ILE A 53 -8.59 3.52 4.21
N VAL A 54 -7.88 3.91 3.14
CA VAL A 54 -7.51 5.32 2.89
C VAL A 54 -8.75 6.20 2.72
N ARG A 55 -9.72 5.76 1.91
CA ARG A 55 -10.97 6.50 1.69
C ARG A 55 -11.81 6.59 2.97
N ALA A 56 -11.89 5.51 3.74
CA ALA A 56 -12.68 5.50 4.97
C ALA A 56 -12.05 6.36 6.08
N ALA A 57 -10.73 6.46 6.14
CA ALA A 57 -10.04 7.33 7.10
C ALA A 57 -10.25 8.82 6.80
N ASN A 58 -10.42 9.18 5.52
CA ASN A 58 -10.81 10.51 5.05
C ASN A 58 -9.94 11.65 5.63
N LYS A 59 -8.62 11.53 5.48
CA LYS A 59 -7.65 12.50 5.99
C LYS A 59 -7.04 13.31 4.84
N PRO A 60 -6.75 14.61 5.03
CA PRO A 60 -6.22 15.46 3.95
C PRO A 60 -4.78 15.11 3.55
N ASN A 61 -4.07 14.35 4.39
CA ASN A 61 -2.69 13.93 4.18
C ASN A 61 -2.56 12.41 4.00
N SER A 62 -3.66 11.70 3.73
CA SER A 62 -3.66 10.26 3.44
C SER A 62 -3.35 9.97 1.98
N GLY A 63 -2.53 8.95 1.73
CA GLY A 63 -2.23 8.45 0.38
C GLY A 63 -1.96 6.95 0.36
N ILE A 64 -1.58 6.45 -0.81
CA ILE A 64 -1.20 5.05 -1.04
C ILE A 64 0.22 5.01 -1.58
N LEU A 65 1.02 4.08 -1.06
CA LEU A 65 2.32 3.79 -1.62
C LEU A 65 2.19 2.85 -2.81
N ILE A 66 2.62 3.31 -3.99
CA ILE A 66 2.82 2.44 -5.15
C ILE A 66 4.23 1.87 -5.10
N ASP A 67 4.36 0.59 -4.78
CA ASP A 67 5.63 -0.14 -4.79
C ASP A 67 5.65 -1.16 -5.93
N THR A 68 6.59 -1.01 -6.87
CA THR A 68 6.67 -1.87 -8.05
C THR A 68 6.93 -3.34 -7.74
N LEU A 69 7.58 -3.65 -6.61
CA LEU A 69 7.75 -5.05 -6.17
C LEU A 69 6.40 -5.67 -5.85
N TYR A 70 5.59 -5.01 -5.03
CA TYR A 70 4.32 -5.56 -4.60
C TYR A 70 3.27 -5.54 -5.72
N LEU A 71 3.32 -4.57 -6.64
CA LEU A 71 2.52 -4.64 -7.87
C LEU A 71 2.83 -5.90 -8.67
N HIS A 72 4.11 -6.23 -8.83
CA HIS A 72 4.55 -7.44 -9.54
C HIS A 72 4.13 -8.71 -8.79
N LEU A 73 4.40 -8.79 -7.49
CA LEU A 73 4.12 -9.97 -6.68
C LEU A 73 2.61 -10.22 -6.48
N SER A 74 1.80 -9.17 -6.36
CA SER A 74 0.35 -9.25 -6.26
C SER A 74 -0.35 -9.37 -7.63
N ARG A 75 0.38 -9.28 -8.74
CA ARG A 75 -0.16 -9.32 -10.11
C ARG A 75 -1.24 -8.27 -10.37
N VAL A 76 -1.08 -7.08 -9.79
CA VAL A 76 -2.00 -5.96 -10.00
C VAL A 76 -1.96 -5.55 -11.46
N ASP A 77 -3.13 -5.39 -12.10
CA ASP A 77 -3.19 -4.82 -13.45
C ASP A 77 -2.82 -3.33 -13.37
N ILE A 78 -1.89 -2.89 -14.21
CA ILE A 78 -1.44 -1.49 -14.22
C ILE A 78 -2.58 -0.52 -14.53
N GLY A 79 -3.63 -0.98 -15.24
CA GLY A 79 -4.85 -0.22 -15.50
C GLY A 79 -5.66 0.09 -14.24
N GLU A 80 -5.52 -0.68 -13.16
CA GLU A 80 -6.13 -0.36 -11.86
C GLU A 80 -5.59 0.95 -11.30
N LEU A 81 -4.30 1.26 -11.55
CA LEU A 81 -3.68 2.51 -11.08
C LEU A 81 -4.31 3.76 -11.71
N LEU A 82 -4.90 3.65 -12.90
CA LEU A 82 -5.60 4.76 -13.56
C LEU A 82 -6.85 5.20 -12.79
N HIS A 83 -7.35 4.36 -11.88
CA HIS A 83 -8.53 4.64 -11.05
C HIS A 83 -8.16 5.18 -9.67
N VAL A 84 -6.86 5.31 -9.36
CA VAL A 84 -6.40 5.90 -8.10
C VAL A 84 -6.43 7.43 -8.24
N PRO A 85 -7.16 8.15 -7.38
CA PRO A 85 -7.16 9.61 -7.38
C PRO A 85 -5.75 10.15 -7.19
N SER A 86 -5.37 11.14 -8.00
CA SER A 86 -4.00 11.70 -7.99
C SER A 86 -3.60 12.31 -6.64
N GLU A 87 -4.58 12.78 -5.87
CA GLU A 87 -4.38 13.30 -4.52
C GLU A 87 -3.90 12.25 -3.51
N PHE A 88 -4.03 10.95 -3.81
CA PHE A 88 -3.49 9.87 -2.97
C PHE A 88 -2.08 9.46 -3.37
N LEU A 89 -1.50 10.04 -4.43
CA LEU A 89 -0.23 9.65 -5.00
C LEU A 89 0.87 10.67 -4.69
N HIS A 90 1.40 10.61 -3.47
CA HIS A 90 2.49 11.52 -3.05
C HIS A 90 3.89 10.96 -3.36
N PHE A 91 4.03 9.64 -3.33
CA PHE A 91 5.32 8.96 -3.41
C PHE A 91 5.18 7.58 -4.07
N CYS A 92 6.23 7.12 -4.77
CA CYS A 92 6.29 5.81 -5.41
C CYS A 92 7.65 5.17 -5.13
N MET A 93 7.67 3.86 -4.89
CA MET A 93 8.88 3.09 -4.68
C MET A 93 9.15 2.16 -5.86
N PHE A 94 10.37 2.23 -6.39
CA PHE A 94 10.84 1.35 -7.45
C PHE A 94 11.80 0.32 -6.88
N GLN A 95 11.28 -0.88 -6.65
CA GLN A 95 12.05 -2.04 -6.22
C GLN A 95 12.18 -3.06 -7.34
N ILE A 96 13.39 -3.59 -7.50
CA ILE A 96 13.74 -4.57 -8.55
C ILE A 96 13.89 -5.95 -7.90
N VAL A 97 13.19 -6.95 -8.43
CA VAL A 97 13.48 -8.36 -8.16
C VAL A 97 14.46 -8.87 -9.20
N CYS A 98 15.60 -9.39 -8.73
CA CYS A 98 16.45 -10.22 -9.57
C CYS A 98 15.76 -11.56 -9.74
N LEU A 99 15.14 -11.77 -10.90
CA LEU A 99 14.63 -13.09 -11.27
C LEU A 99 15.84 -14.01 -11.43
N ALA A 100 16.09 -14.85 -10.43
CA ALA A 100 17.00 -15.97 -10.60
C ALA A 100 16.38 -16.89 -11.64
N SER A 101 16.82 -16.78 -12.89
CA SER A 101 16.57 -17.80 -13.90
C SER A 101 17.13 -19.11 -13.35
N LEU A 102 16.23 -19.99 -12.89
CA LEU A 102 16.51 -21.41 -12.79
C LEU A 102 16.76 -21.90 -14.21
N THR A 103 17.99 -21.76 -14.69
CA THR A 103 18.51 -22.61 -15.76
C THR A 103 18.51 -24.02 -15.20
N LEU A 104 17.38 -24.72 -15.36
CA LEU A 104 17.33 -26.17 -15.34
C LEU A 104 18.27 -26.62 -16.47
N GLY A 105 19.51 -26.92 -16.08
CA GLY A 105 20.47 -27.59 -16.92
C GLY A 105 19.93 -28.97 -17.25
N LEU A 106 19.30 -29.07 -18.42
CA LEU A 106 19.22 -30.33 -19.16
C LEU A 106 20.66 -30.67 -19.58
N GLY A 107 21.28 -31.56 -18.80
CA GLY A 107 22.49 -32.30 -19.14
C GLY A 107 22.20 -33.78 -19.05
#